data_AF-A0A5E4ZAZ1-F1
#
_entry.id   AF-A0A5E4ZAZ1-F1
#
_cell.length_a   1.000
_cell.length_b   1.000
_cell.length_c   1.000
_cell.angle_alpha   90.00
_cell.angle_beta   90.00
_cell.angle_gamma   90.00
#
_symmetry.space_group_name_H-M   'P 1'
#
loop_
_entity.id
_entity.type
_entity.pdbx_description
1 polymer ?
#
loop_
_entity_poly.entity_id
_entity_poly.type
_entity_poly.pdbx_seq_one_letter_code
_entity_poly.pdbx_strand_id
1 'polypeptide(L)'
;MIKISMRKTVSGLALMLALTATGVSLPAAAATDAPPPARTQAATPGEMPPPPPGMGPHFGGPGPRGPMGPAGHGGPGFAAVRTTEEIAHLYRIGGHPENVLPFYRETLTQTRDPMLRHHLREAIAREELKPADTTAAIATLRAQLSEDLAALPSPDAKRR
;
A
#
# COMPACT_ATOMS: atom_id res chain seq x y z
N MET A 1 -58.36 -7.62 19.48
CA MET A 1 -57.19 -8.48 19.80
C MET A 1 -55.95 -7.82 19.23
N ILE A 2 -55.14 -7.22 20.09
CA ILE A 2 -53.97 -6.40 19.74
C ILE A 2 -52.73 -7.15 20.21
N LYS A 3 -51.77 -7.42 19.30
CA LYS A 3 -50.43 -7.93 19.65
C LYS A 3 -49.40 -6.87 19.30
N ILE A 4 -49.08 -6.03 20.28
CA ILE A 4 -47.94 -5.12 20.26
C ILE A 4 -46.71 -5.94 20.66
N SER A 5 -45.81 -6.23 19.71
CA SER A 5 -44.46 -6.68 20.03
C SER A 5 -43.52 -5.49 20.00
N MET A 6 -43.36 -4.88 21.18
CA MET A 6 -42.35 -3.90 21.50
C MET A 6 -41.13 -4.64 22.03
N ARG A 7 -40.01 -4.62 21.29
CA ARG A 7 -38.69 -4.95 21.85
C ARG A 7 -37.79 -3.73 21.65
N LYS A 8 -37.61 -3.01 22.76
CA LYS A 8 -36.67 -1.91 22.94
C LYS A 8 -35.26 -2.49 23.03
N THR A 9 -34.31 -1.93 22.31
CA THR A 9 -32.95 -1.71 22.83
C THR A 9 -32.38 -0.44 22.23
N VAL A 10 -32.33 0.56 23.10
CA VAL A 10 -31.59 1.81 23.01
C VAL A 10 -30.10 1.48 22.90
N SER A 11 -29.38 2.16 22.02
CA SER A 11 -28.04 2.67 22.35
C SER A 11 -27.61 3.70 21.32
N GLY A 12 -27.96 4.96 21.61
CA GLY A 12 -27.26 6.09 21.02
C GLY A 12 -25.89 6.21 21.70
N LEU A 13 -24.83 6.26 20.90
CA LEU A 13 -23.53 6.71 21.37
C LEU A 13 -23.19 7.98 20.59
N ALA A 14 -23.58 9.11 21.17
CA ALA A 14 -23.03 10.40 20.80
C ALA A 14 -21.62 10.48 21.39
N LEU A 15 -20.61 10.61 20.54
CA LEU A 15 -19.27 10.99 20.98
C LEU A 15 -18.94 12.35 20.36
N MET A 16 -19.35 13.40 21.07
CA MET A 16 -18.82 14.74 20.93
C MET A 16 -17.45 14.77 21.62
N LEU A 17 -16.40 15.14 20.89
CA LEU A 17 -15.20 15.68 21.49
C LEU A 17 -14.70 16.83 20.62
N ALA A 18 -15.17 18.02 20.94
CA ALA A 18 -14.53 19.26 20.54
C ALA A 18 -13.33 19.48 21.46
N LEU A 19 -12.13 19.68 20.91
CA LEU A 19 -11.05 20.35 21.61
C LEU A 19 -10.30 21.26 20.63
N THR A 20 -10.58 22.54 20.76
CA THR A 20 -9.79 23.65 20.24
C THR A 20 -8.50 23.77 21.04
N ALA A 21 -7.34 23.83 20.38
CA ALA A 21 -6.14 24.40 20.97
C ALA A 21 -5.32 25.14 19.91
N THR A 22 -5.10 26.41 20.24
CA THR A 22 -4.35 27.50 19.60
C THR A 22 -2.91 27.17 19.20
N GLY A 23 -2.43 27.87 18.17
CA GLY A 23 -1.14 27.65 17.53
C GLY A 23 0.07 28.35 18.17
N VAL A 24 1.23 28.05 17.57
CA VAL A 24 2.49 28.77 17.73
C VAL A 24 3.18 28.82 16.37
N SER A 25 3.67 30.01 16.01
CA SER A 25 4.39 30.32 14.76
C SER A 25 5.88 30.59 15.00
N LEU A 26 6.68 30.41 13.94
CA LEU A 26 8.01 30.98 13.60
C LEU A 26 9.29 30.19 14.01
N PRO A 27 10.45 30.41 13.33
CA PRO A 27 10.71 31.21 12.13
C PRO A 27 11.34 30.44 10.94
N ALA A 28 11.32 31.09 9.78
CA ALA A 28 12.17 30.79 8.62
C ALA A 28 13.62 31.23 8.88
N ALA A 29 14.59 30.43 8.41
CA ALA A 29 15.96 30.88 8.17
C ALA A 29 16.36 30.48 6.75
N ALA A 30 16.42 31.49 5.89
CA ALA A 30 17.10 31.43 4.61
C ALA A 30 18.62 31.62 4.84
N ALA A 31 19.45 30.87 4.10
CA ALA A 31 20.63 31.37 3.37
C ALA A 31 21.53 30.20 2.93
N THR A 32 21.56 30.01 1.62
CA THR A 32 22.74 29.92 0.73
C THR A 32 24.02 29.30 1.28
N ASP A 33 24.46 28.17 0.69
CA ASP A 33 25.74 28.15 -0.03
C ASP A 33 25.87 26.99 -1.03
N ALA A 34 26.71 27.22 -2.03
CA ALA A 34 26.90 26.58 -3.33
C ALA A 34 27.35 25.09 -3.33
N PRO A 35 27.27 24.38 -4.49
CA PRO A 35 27.56 22.95 -4.58
C PRO A 35 29.06 22.63 -4.64
N PRO A 36 29.53 21.48 -4.12
CA PRO A 36 30.89 21.03 -4.35
C PRO A 36 31.06 20.43 -5.77
N PRO A 37 32.25 20.58 -6.39
CA PRO A 37 32.50 20.26 -7.79
C PRO A 37 32.49 18.75 -8.09
N ALA A 38 32.09 18.44 -9.33
CA ALA A 38 32.19 17.12 -9.92
C ALA A 38 33.64 16.59 -9.90
N ARG A 39 33.85 15.42 -9.28
CA ARG A 39 35.07 14.63 -9.49
C ARG A 39 34.89 13.76 -10.73
N THR A 40 35.46 14.23 -11.83
CA THR A 40 35.81 13.40 -12.99
C THR A 40 36.86 12.38 -12.56
N GLN A 41 36.45 11.13 -12.33
CA GLN A 41 37.37 10.00 -12.28
C GLN A 41 37.38 9.34 -13.65
N ALA A 42 38.37 9.73 -14.46
CA ALA A 42 38.78 8.96 -15.61
C ALA A 42 39.42 7.66 -15.10
N ALA A 43 38.70 6.55 -15.22
CA ALA A 43 39.25 5.21 -15.02
C ALA A 43 39.61 4.63 -16.40
N THR A 44 40.91 4.42 -16.58
CA THR A 44 41.53 3.71 -17.69
C THR A 44 40.93 2.30 -17.88
N PRO A 45 40.69 1.82 -19.12
CA PRO A 45 40.27 0.45 -19.36
C PRO A 45 41.50 -0.48 -19.28
N GLY A 46 41.60 -1.23 -18.20
CA GLY A 46 42.65 -2.24 -17.97
C GLY A 46 42.03 -3.57 -17.56
N GLU A 47 42.14 -4.53 -18.47
CA GLU A 47 41.94 -5.99 -18.40
C GLU A 47 41.62 -6.63 -17.03
N MET A 48 40.43 -7.23 -16.93
CA MET A 48 40.18 -8.33 -16.00
C MET A 48 40.59 -9.67 -16.64
N PRO A 49 41.22 -10.59 -15.89
CA PRO A 49 41.61 -11.90 -16.41
C PRO A 49 40.39 -12.76 -16.77
N PRO A 50 40.48 -13.66 -17.77
CA PRO A 50 39.36 -14.50 -18.18
C PRO A 50 38.97 -15.48 -17.07
N PRO A 51 37.67 -15.74 -16.86
CA PRO A 51 37.20 -16.73 -15.89
C PRO A 51 37.59 -18.17 -16.32
N PRO A 52 37.76 -19.09 -15.35
CA PRO A 52 38.15 -20.47 -15.64
C PRO A 52 37.11 -21.19 -16.52
N PRO A 53 37.52 -22.13 -17.39
CA PRO A 53 36.62 -22.82 -18.31
C PRO A 53 35.66 -23.72 -17.51
N GLY A 54 34.37 -23.39 -17.51
CA GLY A 54 33.33 -24.24 -16.91
C GLY A 54 32.23 -23.52 -16.13
N MET A 55 32.37 -22.22 -15.80
CA MET A 55 31.30 -21.44 -15.18
C MET A 55 30.64 -20.53 -16.22
N GLY A 56 29.82 -21.13 -17.10
CA GLY A 56 28.90 -20.36 -17.92
C GLY A 56 27.82 -19.72 -17.03
N PRO A 57 27.32 -18.52 -17.35
CA PRO A 57 26.11 -18.02 -16.71
C PRO A 57 24.97 -18.97 -17.06
N HIS A 58 24.45 -19.71 -16.09
CA HIS A 58 23.15 -20.34 -16.20
C HIS A 58 22.05 -19.26 -16.10
N PHE A 59 22.07 -18.30 -17.04
CA PHE A 59 20.92 -17.50 -17.39
C PHE A 59 20.23 -18.28 -18.51
N GLY A 60 19.16 -18.99 -18.15
CA GLY A 60 18.32 -19.73 -19.08
C GLY A 60 18.02 -18.88 -20.31
N GLY A 61 18.33 -19.43 -21.48
CA GLY A 61 18.35 -18.74 -22.76
C GLY A 61 17.00 -18.16 -23.20
N PRO A 62 16.97 -17.49 -24.37
CA PRO A 62 15.76 -16.96 -24.96
C PRO A 62 14.86 -18.13 -25.40
N GLY A 63 13.98 -18.57 -24.49
CA GLY A 63 12.83 -19.38 -24.88
C GLY A 63 11.94 -18.58 -25.83
N PRO A 64 11.22 -19.23 -26.76
CA PRO A 64 10.38 -18.55 -27.73
C PRO A 64 9.36 -17.68 -26.98
N ARG A 65 9.47 -16.36 -27.15
CA ARG A 65 8.44 -15.40 -26.76
C ARG A 65 7.17 -15.78 -27.52
N GLY A 66 6.32 -16.60 -26.90
CA GLY A 66 4.92 -16.68 -27.27
C GLY A 66 4.32 -15.27 -27.24
N PRO A 67 3.30 -14.99 -28.06
CA PRO A 67 2.71 -13.66 -28.12
C PRO A 67 2.28 -13.26 -26.71
N MET A 68 2.88 -12.20 -26.20
CA MET A 68 2.48 -11.54 -24.97
C MET A 68 1.13 -10.88 -25.26
N GLY A 69 0.07 -11.69 -25.23
CA GLY A 69 -1.30 -11.18 -25.35
C GLY A 69 -1.57 -10.18 -24.21
N PRO A 70 -2.58 -9.32 -24.35
CA PRO A 70 -2.92 -8.30 -23.34
C PRO A 70 -3.35 -8.84 -21.95
N ALA A 71 -3.17 -10.13 -21.67
CA ALA A 71 -3.47 -10.82 -20.42
C ALA A 71 -2.19 -11.31 -19.68
N GLY A 72 -1.11 -10.53 -19.73
CA GLY A 72 0.13 -10.83 -19.02
C GLY A 72 -0.02 -10.74 -17.49
N HIS A 73 -0.06 -11.88 -16.82
CA HIS A 73 0.33 -12.11 -15.41
C HIS A 73 -0.46 -11.40 -14.31
N GLY A 74 -1.78 -11.53 -14.28
CA GLY A 74 -2.56 -11.17 -13.10
C GLY A 74 -4.03 -11.52 -13.21
N GLY A 75 -4.56 -12.30 -12.26
CA GLY A 75 -6.00 -12.58 -12.19
C GLY A 75 -6.84 -11.32 -11.95
N PRO A 76 -8.18 -11.43 -11.91
CA PRO A 76 -9.08 -10.28 -11.76
C PRO A 76 -8.75 -9.36 -10.57
N GLY A 77 -8.32 -9.92 -9.44
CA GLY A 77 -7.90 -9.12 -8.30
C GLY A 77 -6.66 -8.26 -8.59
N PHE A 78 -5.70 -8.75 -9.39
CA PHE A 78 -4.49 -8.00 -9.73
C PHE A 78 -4.82 -6.83 -10.66
N ALA A 79 -5.74 -7.06 -11.61
CA ALA A 79 -6.29 -5.98 -12.44
C ALA A 79 -6.96 -4.91 -11.55
N ALA A 80 -7.73 -5.31 -10.55
CA ALA A 80 -8.36 -4.38 -9.60
C ALA A 80 -7.33 -3.59 -8.78
N VAL A 81 -6.25 -4.23 -8.30
CA VAL A 81 -5.13 -3.54 -7.63
C VAL A 81 -4.53 -2.47 -8.53
N ARG A 82 -4.21 -2.83 -9.79
CA ARG A 82 -3.64 -1.88 -10.75
C ARG A 82 -4.55 -0.68 -10.99
N THR A 83 -5.84 -0.91 -11.24
CA THR A 83 -6.80 0.17 -11.45
C THR A 83 -6.98 1.05 -10.22
N THR A 84 -6.97 0.46 -9.01
CA THR A 84 -7.05 1.18 -7.75
C THR A 84 -5.86 2.13 -7.57
N GLU A 85 -4.64 1.65 -7.85
CA GLU A 85 -3.42 2.47 -7.76
C GLU A 85 -3.37 3.55 -8.84
N GLU A 86 -3.86 3.26 -10.05
CA GLU A 86 -3.99 4.27 -11.11
C GLU A 86 -4.92 5.40 -10.69
N ILE A 87 -6.10 5.09 -10.12
CA ILE A 87 -7.04 6.11 -9.62
C ILE A 87 -6.38 6.95 -8.51
N ALA A 88 -5.70 6.31 -7.56
CA ALA A 88 -4.98 7.01 -6.51
C ALA A 88 -3.86 7.91 -7.07
N HIS A 89 -3.14 7.45 -8.10
CA HIS A 89 -2.15 8.27 -8.80
C HIS A 89 -2.81 9.49 -9.46
N LEU A 90 -3.93 9.30 -10.16
CA LEU A 90 -4.69 10.38 -10.79
C LEU A 90 -5.18 11.43 -9.79
N TYR A 91 -5.65 11.02 -8.61
CA TYR A 91 -5.98 11.96 -7.53
C TYR A 91 -4.76 12.80 -7.12
N ARG A 92 -3.59 12.17 -6.95
CA ARG A 92 -2.37 12.88 -6.54
C ARG A 92 -1.91 13.88 -7.60
N ILE A 93 -1.84 13.49 -8.88
CA ILE A 93 -1.40 14.41 -9.94
C ILE A 93 -2.45 15.46 -10.31
N GLY A 94 -3.73 15.17 -10.05
CA GLY A 94 -4.84 16.10 -10.21
C GLY A 94 -4.94 17.15 -9.11
N GLY A 95 -4.04 17.15 -8.11
CA GLY A 95 -4.04 18.11 -7.01
C GLY A 95 -5.04 17.79 -5.90
N HIS A 96 -5.50 16.54 -5.82
CA HIS A 96 -6.47 16.06 -4.85
C HIS A 96 -5.95 14.89 -3.98
N PRO A 97 -4.75 14.99 -3.37
CA PRO A 97 -4.21 13.92 -2.53
C PRO A 97 -5.10 13.59 -1.33
N GLU A 98 -5.91 14.53 -0.85
CA GLU A 98 -6.88 14.36 0.23
C GLU A 98 -7.97 13.32 -0.08
N ASN A 99 -8.24 13.06 -1.36
CA ASN A 99 -9.26 12.10 -1.79
C ASN A 99 -8.75 10.65 -1.84
N VAL A 100 -7.43 10.44 -1.75
CA VAL A 100 -6.82 9.10 -1.84
C VAL A 100 -7.23 8.22 -0.66
N LEU A 101 -7.10 8.74 0.58
CA LEU A 101 -7.41 7.97 1.79
C LEU A 101 -8.92 7.62 1.90
N PRO A 102 -9.86 8.57 1.69
CA PRO A 102 -11.29 8.25 1.60
C PRO A 102 -11.60 7.21 0.51
N PHE A 103 -11.01 7.33 -0.68
CA PHE A 103 -11.19 6.39 -1.78
C PHE A 103 -10.75 4.97 -1.42
N TYR A 104 -9.58 4.80 -0.81
CA TYR A 104 -9.12 3.48 -0.38
C TYR A 104 -10.05 2.88 0.69
N ARG A 105 -10.49 3.69 1.66
CA ARG A 105 -11.43 3.25 2.71
C ARG A 105 -12.76 2.81 2.12
N GLU A 106 -13.34 3.58 1.20
CA GLU A 106 -14.57 3.23 0.50
C GLU A 106 -14.41 1.92 -0.27
N THR A 107 -13.36 1.79 -1.08
CA THR A 107 -13.08 0.58 -1.87
C THR A 107 -12.93 -0.66 -0.98
N LEU A 108 -12.30 -0.52 0.19
CA LEU A 108 -12.15 -1.61 1.16
C LEU A 108 -13.50 -2.12 1.70
N THR A 109 -14.52 -1.24 1.79
CA THR A 109 -15.88 -1.66 2.21
C THR A 109 -16.62 -2.45 1.12
N GLN A 110 -16.25 -2.26 -0.15
CA GLN A 110 -16.94 -2.85 -1.29
C GLN A 110 -16.35 -4.22 -1.69
N THR A 111 -15.08 -4.48 -1.41
CA THR A 111 -14.40 -5.71 -1.84
C THR A 111 -14.39 -6.82 -0.79
N ARG A 112 -14.58 -8.06 -1.26
CA ARG A 112 -14.37 -9.31 -0.50
C ARG A 112 -13.13 -10.09 -0.94
N ASP A 113 -12.43 -9.63 -1.98
CA ASP A 113 -11.25 -10.31 -2.49
C ASP A 113 -10.08 -10.17 -1.49
N PRO A 114 -9.52 -11.26 -0.97
CA PRO A 114 -8.53 -11.19 0.11
C PRO A 114 -7.24 -10.47 -0.33
N MET A 115 -6.83 -10.62 -1.58
CA MET A 115 -5.63 -9.97 -2.10
C MET A 115 -5.82 -8.45 -2.21
N LEU A 116 -6.95 -7.99 -2.75
CA LEU A 116 -7.25 -6.57 -2.84
C LEU A 116 -7.45 -5.95 -1.44
N ARG A 117 -8.07 -6.69 -0.51
CA ARG A 117 -8.22 -6.25 0.89
C ARG A 117 -6.88 -6.04 1.58
N HIS A 118 -5.96 -6.99 1.42
CA HIS A 118 -4.59 -6.88 1.93
C HIS A 118 -3.91 -5.62 1.39
N HIS A 119 -3.91 -5.47 0.06
CA HIS A 119 -3.31 -4.32 -0.61
C HIS A 119 -3.89 -2.97 -0.13
N LEU A 120 -5.21 -2.85 -0.05
CA LEU A 120 -5.90 -1.64 0.39
C LEU A 120 -5.57 -1.28 1.84
N ARG A 121 -5.50 -2.26 2.74
CA ARG A 121 -5.12 -1.98 4.13
C ARG A 121 -3.69 -1.48 4.26
N GLU A 122 -2.76 -2.04 3.50
CA GLU A 122 -1.40 -1.49 3.48
C GLU A 122 -1.35 -0.07 2.90
N ALA A 123 -2.09 0.19 1.82
CA ALA A 123 -2.17 1.50 1.20
C ALA A 123 -2.77 2.56 2.15
N ILE A 124 -3.84 2.20 2.87
CA ILE A 124 -4.45 3.04 3.91
C ILE A 124 -3.42 3.37 4.99
N ALA A 125 -2.71 2.38 5.53
CA ALA A 125 -1.71 2.61 6.55
C ALA A 125 -0.59 3.57 6.08
N ARG A 126 -0.14 3.45 4.82
CA ARG A 126 0.84 4.37 4.24
C ARG A 126 0.31 5.80 4.06
N GLU A 127 -0.97 5.97 3.73
CA GLU A 127 -1.57 7.30 3.61
C GLU A 127 -1.90 7.92 4.98
N GLU A 128 -2.23 7.12 6.00
CA GLU A 128 -2.42 7.61 7.39
C GLU A 128 -1.11 8.17 7.98
N LEU A 129 0.05 7.69 7.52
CA LEU A 129 1.35 8.29 7.84
C LEU A 129 1.56 9.68 7.21
N LYS A 130 0.59 10.24 6.49
CA LYS A 130 0.63 11.59 5.90
C LYS A 130 -0.59 12.40 6.38
N PRO A 131 -0.49 13.24 7.44
CA PRO A 131 0.70 13.82 8.06
C PRO A 131 1.07 13.19 9.43
N ALA A 132 1.47 11.92 9.43
CA ALA A 132 2.00 11.14 10.56
C ALA A 132 0.99 10.65 11.64
N ASP A 133 -0.21 10.20 11.25
CA ASP A 133 -1.09 9.44 12.17
C ASP A 133 -0.63 7.97 12.28
N THR A 134 0.44 7.78 13.04
CA THR A 134 1.00 6.44 13.31
C THR A 134 0.01 5.55 14.07
N THR A 135 -0.89 6.11 14.86
CA THR A 135 -1.87 5.32 15.64
C THR A 135 -2.90 4.68 14.72
N ALA A 136 -3.44 5.45 13.77
CA ALA A 136 -4.36 4.93 12.77
C ALA A 136 -3.67 3.87 11.89
N ALA A 137 -2.46 4.14 11.42
CA ALA A 137 -1.70 3.20 10.59
C ALA A 137 -1.47 1.85 11.31
N ILE A 138 -1.07 1.89 12.59
CA ILE A 138 -0.91 0.68 13.42
C ILE A 138 -2.24 -0.06 13.58
N ALA A 139 -3.34 0.66 13.80
CA ALA A 139 -4.65 0.03 13.94
C ALA A 139 -5.06 -0.69 12.64
N THR A 140 -4.84 -0.06 11.49
CA THR A 140 -5.10 -0.64 10.16
C THR A 140 -4.27 -1.92 9.93
N LEU A 141 -2.97 -1.90 10.24
CA LEU A 141 -2.09 -3.06 10.10
C LEU A 141 -2.46 -4.20 11.07
N ARG A 142 -2.88 -3.88 12.30
CA ARG A 142 -3.38 -4.88 13.26
C ARG A 142 -4.65 -5.56 12.76
N ALA A 143 -5.55 -4.80 12.15
CA ALA A 143 -6.74 -5.37 11.53
C ALA A 143 -6.36 -6.31 10.38
N GLN A 144 -5.39 -5.92 9.53
CA GLN A 144 -4.88 -6.79 8.47
C GLN A 144 -4.28 -8.08 9.02
N LEU A 145 -3.40 -7.98 10.02
CA LEU A 145 -2.78 -9.14 10.66
C LEU A 145 -3.83 -10.10 11.24
N SER A 146 -4.88 -9.57 11.87
CA SER A 146 -5.95 -10.42 12.40
C SER A 146 -6.70 -11.21 11.32
N GLU A 147 -6.89 -10.61 10.14
CA GLU A 147 -7.53 -11.27 8.99
C GLU A 147 -6.60 -12.32 8.37
N ASP A 148 -5.32 -12.00 8.19
CA ASP A 148 -4.33 -12.92 7.64
C ASP A 148 -4.15 -14.15 8.52
N LEU A 149 -4.07 -13.96 9.85
CA LEU A 149 -4.01 -15.05 10.81
C LEU A 149 -5.26 -15.94 10.79
N ALA A 150 -6.45 -15.36 10.56
CA ALA A 150 -7.69 -16.11 10.44
C ALA A 150 -7.80 -16.90 9.12
N ALA A 151 -7.09 -16.46 8.06
CA ALA A 151 -7.04 -17.13 6.77
C ALA A 151 -6.02 -18.28 6.71
N LEU A 152 -5.13 -18.41 7.70
CA LEU A 152 -4.18 -19.51 7.76
C LEU A 152 -4.91 -20.86 7.89
N PRO A 153 -4.45 -21.91 7.18
CA PRO A 153 -5.04 -23.24 7.32
C PRO A 153 -4.87 -23.74 8.76
N SER A 154 -5.94 -24.27 9.35
CA SER A 154 -5.85 -24.94 10.65
C SER A 154 -4.90 -26.14 10.54
N PRO A 155 -4.00 -26.37 11.51
CA PRO A 155 -3.07 -27.49 11.48
C PRO A 155 -3.78 -28.86 11.35
N ASP A 156 -5.03 -28.96 11.78
CA ASP A 156 -5.85 -30.18 11.68
C ASP A 156 -6.41 -30.42 10.27
N ALA A 157 -6.53 -29.41 9.43
CA ALA A 157 -7.10 -29.52 8.08
C ALA A 157 -6.20 -30.29 7.10
N LYS A 158 -4.90 -30.42 7.39
CA LYS A 158 -3.93 -31.14 6.54
C LYS A 158 -3.85 -32.65 6.84
N ARG A 159 -4.51 -33.13 7.90
CA ARG A 159 -4.46 -34.53 8.36
C ARG A 159 -5.69 -35.37 7.98
N ARG A 160 -6.65 -34.82 7.24
CA ARG A 160 -7.83 -35.52 6.71
C ARG A 160 -7.77 -35.60 5.20
#